data_AF-A0A974I108-F1
#
_entry.id   AF-A0A974I108-F1
#
_cell.length_a   1.000
_cell.length_b   1.000
_cell.length_c   1.000
_cell.angle_alpha   90.00
_cell.angle_beta   90.00
_cell.angle_gamma   90.00
#
_symmetry.space_group_name_H-M   'P 1'
#
loop_
_entity.id
_entity.type
_entity.pdbx_description
1 polymer ?
#
loop_
_entity_poly.entity_id
_entity_poly.type
_entity_poly.pdbx_seq_one_letter_code
_entity_poly.pdbx_strand_id
1 'polypeptide(L)'
;MKSNIFNHPTKGTPIKIIDFFTCKTKTVVYMLKCPCGMAYIGQTIRSVKERIKENRNNIRNYKANAATDTSVSRHFYNHGHNLSQFRWLVLEKIVLAKRGGDVKKSLGQREAYWIKRMNTLAPSGLKIFGAYLRFL
;
A
#
# COMPACT_ATOMS: atom_id res chain seq x y z
N MET A 1 4.23 1.32 21.31
CA MET A 1 3.08 2.00 20.63
C MET A 1 3.65 3.00 19.64
N LYS A 2 3.27 2.93 18.35
CA LYS A 2 3.84 3.83 17.32
C LYS A 2 2.87 4.97 17.06
N SER A 3 3.42 6.18 17.10
CA SER A 3 2.83 7.47 16.71
C SER A 3 1.74 7.35 15.63
N ASN A 4 0.60 8.00 15.88
CA ASN A 4 -0.53 8.18 14.94
C ASN A 4 -0.19 9.15 13.80
N ILE A 5 1.08 9.47 13.58
CA ILE A 5 1.53 10.44 12.57
C ILE A 5 2.60 9.78 11.72
N PHE A 6 2.46 9.89 10.41
CA PHE A 6 3.50 9.50 9.47
C PHE A 6 3.77 10.64 8.48
N ASN A 7 5.01 10.77 8.02
CA ASN A 7 5.38 11.82 7.06
C ASN A 7 5.02 11.43 5.63
N HIS A 8 4.47 12.38 4.89
CA HIS A 8 4.21 12.26 3.46
C HIS A 8 5.50 11.86 2.73
N PRO A 9 5.49 10.81 1.87
CA PRO A 9 6.68 10.27 1.22
C PRO A 9 7.56 11.30 0.52
N THR A 10 6.96 12.21 -0.26
CA THR A 10 7.70 13.25 -0.99
C THR A 10 7.78 14.60 -0.26
N LYS A 11 6.68 15.07 0.34
CA LYS A 11 6.60 16.41 0.94
C LYS A 11 7.12 16.49 2.38
N GLY A 12 7.30 15.36 3.06
CA GLY A 12 7.67 15.30 4.48
C GLY A 12 6.57 15.76 5.45
N THR A 13 5.46 16.32 4.96
CA THR A 13 4.38 16.85 5.81
C THR A 13 3.73 15.75 6.67
N PRO A 14 3.46 16.01 7.96
CA PRO A 14 2.87 15.01 8.84
C PRO A 14 1.41 14.73 8.46
N ILE A 15 1.07 13.44 8.38
CA ILE A 15 -0.30 12.95 8.14
C ILE A 15 -0.74 12.17 9.37
N LYS A 16 -1.83 12.63 9.99
CA LYS A 16 -2.45 12.00 11.15
C LYS A 16 -3.36 10.84 10.70
N ILE A 17 -3.13 9.67 11.28
CA ILE A 17 -4.04 8.52 11.21
C ILE A 17 -4.94 8.63 12.44
N ILE A 18 -6.24 8.77 12.19
CA ILE A 18 -7.23 9.07 13.24
C ILE A 18 -7.59 7.79 14.01
N ASP A 19 -7.45 6.62 13.38
CA ASP A 19 -7.90 5.33 13.89
C ASP A 19 -6.77 4.39 14.31
N PHE A 20 -7.10 3.48 15.22
CA PHE A 20 -6.23 2.38 15.61
C PHE A 20 -6.50 1.13 14.75
N PHE A 21 -5.44 0.62 14.12
CA PHE A 21 -5.52 -0.57 13.28
C PHE A 21 -4.58 -1.67 13.77
N THR A 22 -5.04 -2.92 13.68
CA THR A 22 -4.23 -4.11 13.98
C THR A 22 -3.92 -4.88 12.70
N CYS A 23 -2.99 -5.83 12.78
CA CYS A 23 -2.72 -6.72 11.64
C CYS A 23 -3.92 -7.62 11.27
N LYS A 24 -4.93 -7.75 12.16
CA LYS A 24 -6.17 -8.49 11.92
C LYS A 24 -7.24 -7.66 11.21
N THR A 25 -7.06 -6.34 11.09
CA THR A 25 -8.01 -5.47 10.40
C THR A 25 -8.19 -5.92 8.95
N LYS A 26 -9.44 -5.95 8.49
CA LYS A 26 -9.88 -6.32 7.14
C LYS A 26 -10.47 -5.11 6.42
N THR A 27 -10.59 -5.19 5.10
CA THR A 27 -11.22 -4.14 4.29
C THR A 27 -10.55 -2.78 4.45
N VAL A 28 -9.28 -2.70 4.06
CA VAL A 28 -8.46 -1.50 4.26
C VAL A 28 -7.71 -1.06 3.01
N VAL A 29 -7.35 0.23 3.01
CA VAL A 29 -6.26 0.78 2.19
C VAL A 29 -5.01 0.84 3.07
N TYR A 30 -3.89 0.35 2.55
CA TYR A 30 -2.61 0.29 3.24
C TYR A 30 -1.49 0.89 2.39
N MET A 31 -0.39 1.26 3.05
CA MET A 31 0.83 1.74 2.43
C MET A 31 2.00 0.83 2.75
N LEU A 32 2.83 0.55 1.75
CA LEU A 32 4.16 -0.03 1.91
C LEU A 32 5.20 1.05 1.66
N LYS A 33 6.20 1.15 2.54
CA LYS A 33 7.29 2.13 2.43
C LYS A 33 8.59 1.44 2.06
N CYS A 34 9.27 1.99 1.06
CA CYS A 34 10.65 1.69 0.71
C CYS A 34 11.60 2.45 1.63
N PRO A 35 12.79 1.90 1.96
CA PRO A 35 13.87 2.67 2.59
C PRO A 35 14.32 3.87 1.74
N CYS A 36 14.18 3.80 0.43
CA CYS A 36 14.49 4.86 -0.54
C CYS A 36 13.50 6.03 -0.57
N GLY A 37 12.54 6.10 0.37
CA GLY A 37 11.52 7.16 0.44
C GLY A 37 10.30 6.94 -0.47
N MET A 38 10.38 6.06 -1.47
CA MET A 38 9.23 5.70 -2.30
C MET A 38 8.18 4.89 -1.52
N ALA A 39 6.92 4.97 -1.96
CA ALA A 39 5.82 4.22 -1.36
C ALA A 39 4.91 3.56 -2.39
N TYR A 40 4.20 2.54 -1.94
CA TYR A 40 3.14 1.84 -2.68
C TYR A 40 1.84 1.92 -1.89
N ILE A 41 0.74 2.27 -2.56
CA ILE A 41 -0.62 2.16 -2.00
C ILE A 41 -1.31 0.95 -2.59
N GLY A 42 -1.96 0.17 -1.73
CA GLY A 42 -2.80 -0.94 -2.13
C GLY A 42 -4.01 -1.11 -1.22
N GLN A 43 -4.93 -1.98 -1.63
CA GLN A 43 -6.12 -2.32 -0.87
C GLN A 43 -6.20 -3.83 -0.58
N THR A 44 -6.96 -4.21 0.44
CA THR A 44 -7.28 -5.61 0.74
C THR A 44 -8.63 -5.75 1.44
N ILE A 45 -9.43 -6.74 1.04
CA ILE A 45 -10.62 -7.18 1.78
C ILE A 45 -10.21 -8.20 2.87
N ARG A 46 -9.16 -8.99 2.62
CA ARG A 46 -8.57 -9.93 3.60
C ARG A 46 -7.83 -9.17 4.70
N SER A 47 -7.36 -9.91 5.72
CA SER A 47 -6.61 -9.29 6.80
C SER A 47 -5.31 -8.66 6.28
N VAL A 48 -4.90 -7.57 6.92
CA VAL A 48 -3.62 -6.92 6.60
C VAL A 48 -2.45 -7.90 6.77
N LYS A 49 -2.48 -8.74 7.81
CA LYS A 49 -1.44 -9.75 8.06
C LYS A 49 -1.22 -10.66 6.86
N GLU A 50 -2.29 -11.20 6.27
CA GLU A 50 -2.21 -12.05 5.08
C GLU A 50 -1.61 -11.28 3.91
N ARG A 51 -2.13 -10.07 3.64
CA ARG A 51 -1.65 -9.28 2.51
C ARG A 51 -0.19 -8.88 2.64
N ILE A 52 0.26 -8.53 3.84
CA ILE A 52 1.66 -8.21 4.11
C ILE A 52 2.55 -9.46 3.99
N LYS A 53 2.10 -10.63 4.43
CA LYS A 53 2.83 -11.89 4.25
C LYS A 53 3.07 -12.21 2.77
N GLU A 54 2.05 -12.04 1.94
CA GLU A 54 2.16 -12.24 0.48
C GLU A 54 3.19 -11.29 -0.14
N ASN A 55 3.11 -9.99 0.16
CA ASN A 55 4.09 -9.01 -0.35
C ASN A 55 5.52 -9.37 0.09
N ARG A 56 5.70 -9.78 1.34
CA ARG A 56 7.00 -10.22 1.85
C ARG A 56 7.54 -11.44 1.11
N ASN A 57 6.68 -12.40 0.81
CA ASN A 57 7.06 -13.59 0.03
C ASN A 57 7.44 -13.21 -1.41
N ASN A 58 6.67 -12.32 -2.05
CA ASN A 58 6.97 -11.85 -3.41
C ASN A 58 8.32 -11.12 -3.49
N ILE A 59 8.66 -10.31 -2.48
CA ILE A 59 9.97 -9.65 -2.38
C ILE A 59 11.09 -10.69 -2.18
N ARG A 60 10.92 -11.62 -1.24
CA ARG A 60 11.93 -12.63 -0.91
C ARG A 60 12.24 -13.55 -2.08
N ASN A 61 11.21 -14.02 -2.77
CA ASN A 61 11.31 -15.01 -3.84
C ASN A 61 11.10 -14.35 -5.20
N TYR A 62 11.61 -13.13 -5.38
CA TYR A 62 11.41 -12.40 -6.62
C TYR A 62 11.94 -13.18 -7.82
N LYS A 63 11.11 -13.26 -8.86
CA LYS A 63 11.47 -13.83 -10.17
C LYS A 63 10.83 -12.95 -11.25
N ALA A 64 11.63 -12.48 -12.20
CA ALA A 64 11.15 -11.69 -13.31
C ALA A 64 10.10 -12.47 -14.12
N ASN A 65 9.04 -11.78 -14.55
CA ASN A 65 7.94 -12.34 -15.35
C ASN A 65 7.11 -13.46 -14.68
N ALA A 66 7.29 -13.69 -13.37
CA ALA A 66 6.42 -14.59 -12.61
C ALA A 66 5.09 -13.90 -12.25
N ALA A 67 4.05 -14.66 -11.91
CA ALA A 67 2.79 -14.11 -11.39
C ALA A 67 2.98 -13.30 -10.09
N THR A 68 4.09 -13.52 -9.37
CA THR A 68 4.49 -12.79 -8.16
C THR A 68 5.37 -11.57 -8.46
N ASP A 69 5.67 -11.29 -9.72
CA ASP A 69 6.42 -10.11 -10.17
C ASP A 69 5.55 -8.86 -10.02
N THR A 70 5.60 -8.29 -8.82
CA THR A 70 4.95 -7.03 -8.49
C THR A 70 5.93 -5.87 -8.63
N SER A 71 5.41 -4.66 -8.84
CA SER A 71 6.24 -3.45 -8.88
C SER A 71 7.07 -3.27 -7.60
N VAL A 72 6.53 -3.66 -6.44
CA VAL A 72 7.24 -3.62 -5.16
C VAL A 72 8.38 -4.63 -5.11
N SER A 73 8.11 -5.91 -5.42
CA SER A 73 9.16 -6.94 -5.41
C SER A 73 10.26 -6.67 -6.42
N ARG A 74 9.88 -6.25 -7.64
CA ARG A 74 10.82 -5.86 -8.69
C ARG A 74 11.69 -4.68 -8.28
N HIS A 75 11.09 -3.65 -7.68
CA HIS A 75 11.83 -2.50 -7.18
C HIS A 75 12.84 -2.90 -6.10
N PHE A 76 12.41 -3.71 -5.11
CA PHE A 76 13.30 -4.18 -4.04
C PHE A 76 14.49 -4.96 -4.60
N TYR A 77 14.26 -5.84 -5.57
CA TYR A 77 15.33 -6.59 -6.23
C TYR A 77 16.29 -5.65 -6.98
N ASN A 78 15.77 -4.77 -7.84
CA ASN A 78 16.59 -3.89 -8.66
C ASN A 78 17.44 -2.90 -7.85
N HIS A 79 17.00 -2.51 -6.66
CA HIS A 79 17.71 -1.56 -5.79
C HIS A 79 18.47 -2.25 -4.64
N GLY A 80 18.55 -3.58 -4.63
CA GLY A 80 19.25 -4.34 -3.58
C GLY A 80 18.68 -4.12 -2.18
N HIS A 81 17.39 -3.79 -2.06
CA HIS A 81 16.74 -3.52 -0.78
C HIS A 81 16.39 -4.81 -0.04
N ASN A 82 16.57 -4.80 1.27
CA ASN A 82 16.32 -5.97 2.11
C ASN A 82 14.91 -5.97 2.71
N LEU A 83 14.34 -7.16 2.89
CA LEU A 83 13.04 -7.36 3.53
C LEU A 83 12.99 -6.79 4.97
N SER A 84 14.11 -6.73 5.68
CA SER A 84 14.21 -6.11 7.02
C SER A 84 13.87 -4.61 7.03
N GLN A 85 14.09 -3.93 5.89
CA GLN A 85 13.79 -2.51 5.69
C GLN A 85 12.33 -2.27 5.28
N PHE A 86 11.59 -3.33 4.96
CA PHE A 86 10.18 -3.24 4.57
C PHE A 86 9.31 -2.74 5.73
N ARG A 87 8.71 -1.56 5.55
CA ARG A 87 7.75 -0.97 6.50
C ARG A 87 6.37 -0.88 5.87
N TRP A 88 5.34 -0.97 6.69
CA TRP A 88 3.94 -0.87 6.27
C TRP A 88 3.09 -0.17 7.33
N LEU A 89 1.95 0.36 6.91
CA LEU A 89 0.90 0.86 7.79
C LEU A 89 -0.46 0.77 7.10
N VAL A 90 -1.52 0.81 7.90
CA VAL A 90 -2.89 0.98 7.41
C VAL A 90 -3.20 2.47 7.33
N LEU A 91 -3.76 2.93 6.22
CA LEU A 91 -4.15 4.32 6.03
C LEU A 91 -5.62 4.54 6.41
N GLU A 92 -6.49 3.63 6.01
CA GLU A 92 -7.93 3.78 6.16
C GLU A 92 -8.61 2.41 6.16
N LYS A 93 -9.58 2.22 7.07
CA LYS A 93 -10.49 1.08 7.03
C LYS A 93 -11.79 1.53 6.38
N ILE A 94 -12.25 0.78 5.39
CA ILE A 94 -13.52 1.05 4.72
C ILE A 94 -14.62 0.30 5.45
N VAL A 95 -15.57 1.06 6.00
CA VAL A 95 -16.78 0.53 6.63
C VAL A 95 -17.93 0.78 5.66
N LEU A 96 -18.66 -0.28 5.32
CA LEU A 96 -19.87 -0.13 4.52
C LEU A 96 -20.95 0.57 5.34
N ALA A 97 -21.68 1.46 4.69
CA ALA A 97 -22.91 2.00 5.25
C ALA A 97 -23.93 0.87 5.48
N LYS A 98 -24.75 1.01 6.53
CA LYS A 98 -25.79 0.03 6.91
C LYS A 98 -26.76 -0.32 5.77
N ARG A 99 -26.90 0.55 4.76
CA ARG A 99 -27.81 0.38 3.61
C ARG A 99 -27.19 -0.39 2.44
N GLY A 100 -26.03 -1.01 2.64
CA GLY A 100 -25.32 -1.74 1.59
C GLY A 100 -24.52 -0.82 0.67
N GLY A 101 -23.55 -1.41 -0.02
CA GLY A 101 -22.66 -0.71 -0.96
C GLY A 101 -21.58 -1.66 -1.47
N ASP A 102 -21.06 -1.39 -2.66
CA ASP A 102 -19.97 -2.18 -3.23
C ASP A 102 -18.65 -1.83 -2.50
N VAL A 103 -18.20 -2.76 -1.65
CA VAL A 103 -16.92 -2.67 -0.91
C VAL A 103 -15.76 -2.47 -1.85
N LYS A 104 -15.75 -3.19 -2.98
CA LYS A 104 -14.64 -3.19 -3.94
C LYS A 104 -14.57 -1.87 -4.66
N LYS A 105 -15.73 -1.31 -5.05
CA LYS A 105 -15.82 0.05 -5.61
C LYS A 105 -15.33 1.10 -4.61
N SER A 106 -15.80 1.02 -3.37
CA SER A 106 -15.41 1.95 -2.30
C SER A 106 -13.90 1.88 -2.00
N LEU A 107 -13.35 0.67 -1.85
CA LEU A 107 -11.92 0.47 -1.68
C LEU A 107 -11.15 1.06 -2.88
N GLY A 108 -11.62 0.82 -4.12
CA GLY A 108 -10.93 1.32 -5.32
C GLY A 108 -10.88 2.85 -5.38
N GLN A 109 -11.99 3.51 -5.08
CA GLN A 109 -12.05 4.98 -5.01
C GLN A 109 -11.10 5.53 -3.93
N ARG A 110 -11.05 4.88 -2.77
CA ARG A 110 -10.14 5.30 -1.68
C ARG A 110 -8.68 4.96 -1.99
N GLU A 111 -8.40 3.85 -2.67
CA GLU A 111 -7.06 3.54 -3.19
C GLU A 111 -6.58 4.64 -4.14
N ALA A 112 -7.40 5.04 -5.11
CA ALA A 112 -7.08 6.12 -6.05
C ALA A 112 -6.85 7.46 -5.35
N TYR A 113 -7.71 7.81 -4.40
CA TYR A 113 -7.55 9.00 -3.56
C TYR A 113 -6.19 9.02 -2.85
N TRP A 114 -5.81 7.92 -2.19
CA TRP A 114 -4.53 7.82 -1.48
C TRP A 114 -3.33 7.80 -2.42
N ILE A 115 -3.42 7.16 -3.59
CA ILE A 115 -2.36 7.20 -4.61
C ILE A 115 -2.05 8.64 -5.02
N LYS A 116 -3.10 9.41 -5.34
CA LYS A 116 -2.97 10.83 -5.72
C LYS A 116 -2.45 11.67 -4.55
N ARG A 117 -3.04 11.50 -3.37
CA ARG A 117 -2.67 12.27 -2.16
C ARG A 117 -1.21 12.05 -1.75
N MET A 118 -0.67 10.85 -1.99
CA MET A 118 0.64 10.42 -1.51
C MET A 118 1.73 10.45 -2.59
N ASN A 119 1.37 10.84 -3.81
CA ASN A 119 2.24 10.84 -4.99
C ASN A 119 2.99 9.53 -5.22
N THR A 120 2.29 8.39 -5.19
CA THR A 120 2.92 7.07 -5.29
C THR A 120 2.97 6.51 -6.70
N LEU A 121 2.62 7.29 -7.72
CA LEU A 121 2.76 6.88 -9.13
C LEU A 121 4.23 6.96 -9.56
N ALA A 122 4.65 6.01 -10.38
CA ALA A 122 5.95 6.07 -11.03
C ALA A 122 6.07 7.36 -11.87
N PRO A 123 7.24 8.03 -11.90
CA PRO A 123 8.53 7.59 -11.34
C PRO A 123 8.73 7.90 -9.85
N SER A 124 7.88 8.74 -9.23
CA SER A 124 8.06 9.17 -7.83
C SER A 124 7.63 8.12 -6.78
N GLY A 125 6.97 7.04 -7.21
CA GLY A 125 6.56 5.95 -6.34
C GLY A 125 6.46 4.61 -7.05
N LEU A 126 5.95 3.61 -6.31
CA LEU A 126 6.00 2.21 -6.72
C LEU A 126 4.77 1.74 -7.49
N LYS A 127 3.75 2.59 -7.69
CA LYS A 127 2.56 2.25 -8.47
C LYS A 127 2.81 2.54 -9.95
N ILE A 128 2.74 1.51 -10.80
CA ILE A 128 2.85 1.70 -12.25
C ILE A 128 1.61 2.41 -12.82
N PHE A 129 1.82 3.30 -13.79
CA PHE A 129 0.76 4.11 -14.41
C PHE A 129 -0.33 3.25 -15.06
N GLY A 130 0.03 2.21 -15.81
CA GLY A 130 -0.94 1.30 -16.44
C GLY A 130 -1.88 0.62 -15.42
N ALA A 131 -1.40 0.31 -14.22
CA ALA A 131 -2.23 -0.24 -13.14
C ALA A 131 -3.11 0.82 -12.46
N TYR A 132 -2.85 2.11 -12.68
CA TYR A 132 -3.68 3.21 -12.21
C TYR A 132 -4.80 3.57 -13.18
N LEU A 133 -4.64 3.31 -14.49
CA LEU A 133 -5.67 3.56 -15.50
C LEU A 133 -7.02 2.90 -15.18
N ARG A 134 -7.03 1.80 -14.42
CA ARG A 134 -8.26 1.14 -13.93
C ARG A 134 -9.16 2.02 -13.04
N PHE A 135 -8.66 3.19 -12.60
CA PHE A 135 -9.38 4.14 -11.75
C PHE A 135 -9.87 5.38 -12.50
N LEU A 136 -9.43 5.56 -13.75
CA LEU A 136 -9.90 6.61 -14.65
C LEU A 136 -11.10 6.08 -15.44
#